data_AF-A0A101WGP7-F1
#
_entry.id   AF-A0A101WGP7-F1
#
_cell.length_a   1.000
_cell.length_b   1.000
_cell.length_c   1.000
_cell.angle_alpha   90.00
_cell.angle_beta   90.00
_cell.angle_gamma   90.00
#
_symmetry.space_group_name_H-M   'P 1'
#
loop_
_entity.id
_entity.type
_entity.pdbx_description
1 polymer ?
#
loop_
_entity_poly.entity_id
_entity_poly.type
_entity_poly.pdbx_seq_one_letter_code
_entity_poly.pdbx_strand_id
1 'polypeptide(L)'
;MIKIIQGTYGHRVGTRILPKTKADGSFETTAEKEQRLVERGVAVYVGIQQEPPDMTKDQEPSKDPADIDTSSGSGDLDGLPEYNGDMKLDELKEIAKAYGVDASNARKKVDIIEMIEVTKGTFDDQNPGEEGPPVLDAASLVVE
;
A
#
# COMPACT_ATOMS: atom_id res chain seq x y z
N MET A 1 0.75 20.29 19.12
CA MET A 1 0.94 21.51 18.29
C MET A 1 2.03 21.27 17.26
N ILE A 2 1.78 21.67 16.02
CA ILE A 2 2.67 21.44 14.86
C ILE A 2 2.96 22.74 14.12
N LYS A 3 4.06 22.78 13.37
CA LYS A 3 4.40 23.87 12.45
C LYS A 3 4.53 23.33 11.04
N ILE A 4 3.91 24.00 10.07
CA ILE A 4 4.08 23.67 8.66
C ILE A 4 5.52 23.94 8.24
N ILE A 5 6.17 22.95 7.64
CA ILE A 5 7.51 23.07 7.06
C ILE A 5 7.45 23.10 5.53
N GLN A 6 6.41 22.52 4.94
CA GLN A 6 6.29 22.35 3.49
C GLN A 6 4.83 22.55 3.05
N GLY A 7 4.64 23.25 1.92
CA GLY A 7 3.31 23.53 1.36
C GLY A 7 2.44 24.52 2.14
N THR A 8 1.14 24.51 1.81
CA THR A 8 0.09 25.32 2.45
C THR A 8 -1.01 24.41 2.94
N TYR A 9 -1.37 24.51 4.22
CA TYR A 9 -2.39 23.69 4.85
C TYR A 9 -3.67 24.51 5.12
N GLY A 10 -4.82 24.04 4.62
CA GLY A 10 -6.11 24.67 4.89
C GLY A 10 -6.69 24.23 6.23
N HIS A 11 -6.49 25.01 7.29
CA HIS A 11 -7.05 24.72 8.61
C HIS A 11 -8.49 25.23 8.72
N ARG A 12 -9.49 24.34 8.85
CA ARG A 12 -10.89 24.74 9.01
C ARG A 12 -11.14 25.20 10.45
N VAL A 13 -11.60 26.44 10.61
CA VAL A 13 -12.03 27.02 11.88
C VAL A 13 -13.48 27.48 11.71
N GLY A 14 -14.41 26.71 12.29
CA GLY A 14 -15.84 26.87 12.03
C GLY A 14 -16.16 26.72 10.55
N THR A 15 -16.72 27.78 9.94
CA THR A 15 -17.08 27.82 8.51
C THR A 15 -15.93 28.32 7.61
N ARG A 16 -14.82 28.81 8.18
CA ARG A 16 -13.73 29.45 7.43
C ARG A 16 -12.52 28.53 7.30
N ILE A 17 -11.84 28.60 6.15
CA ILE A 17 -10.56 27.92 5.92
C ILE A 17 -9.44 28.95 6.04
N LEU A 18 -8.54 28.76 7.01
CA LEU A 18 -7.36 29.59 7.19
C LEU A 18 -6.15 28.91 6.53
N PRO A 19 -5.45 29.57 5.59
CA PRO A 19 -4.22 29.04 5.03
C PRO A 19 -3.10 29.14 6.06
N LYS A 20 -2.58 27.99 6.49
CA LYS A 20 -1.40 27.85 7.34
C LYS A 20 -0.19 27.55 6.48
N THR A 21 0.86 28.35 6.61
CA THR A 21 2.11 28.20 5.86
C THR A 21 3.29 28.19 6.81
N LYS A 22 4.51 27.98 6.29
CA LYS A 22 5.75 28.08 7.08
C LYS A 22 5.93 29.41 7.83
N ALA A 23 5.30 30.48 7.35
CA ALA A 23 5.36 31.81 7.95
C ALA A 23 4.37 32.01 9.11
N ASP A 24 3.34 31.18 9.21
CA ASP A 24 2.24 31.33 10.17
C ASP A 24 2.59 30.81 11.58
N GLY A 25 3.73 30.13 11.72
CA GLY A 25 4.20 29.59 13.00
C GLY A 25 3.53 28.27 13.37
N SER A 26 3.70 27.87 14.64
CA SER A 26 3.08 26.65 15.18
C SER A 26 1.59 26.89 15.49
N PHE A 27 0.75 25.90 15.24
CA PHE A 27 -0.67 25.92 15.55
C PHE A 27 -1.13 24.56 16.07
N GLU A 28 -2.28 24.54 16.76
CA GLU A 28 -2.90 23.32 17.27
C GLU A 28 -3.88 22.74 16.26
N THR A 29 -3.85 21.43 16.06
CA THR A 29 -4.89 20.71 15.32
C THR A 29 -5.16 19.35 15.97
N THR A 30 -6.08 18.58 15.41
CA THR A 30 -6.44 17.26 15.94
C THR A 30 -5.25 16.31 15.82
N ALA A 31 -4.96 15.48 16.82
CA ALA A 31 -3.81 14.57 16.83
C ALA A 31 -3.69 13.68 15.57
N GLU A 32 -4.82 13.24 15.02
CA GLU A 32 -4.86 12.49 13.76
C GLU A 32 -4.39 13.34 12.56
N LYS A 33 -4.83 14.61 12.49
CA LYS A 33 -4.37 15.54 11.45
C LYS A 33 -2.90 15.88 11.65
N GLU A 34 -2.48 16.13 12.88
CA GLU A 34 -1.07 16.38 13.20
C GLU A 34 -0.19 15.24 12.69
N GLN A 35 -0.54 13.99 13.03
CA GLN A 35 0.18 12.80 12.57
C GLN A 35 0.21 12.71 11.05
N ARG A 36 -0.93 12.88 10.38
CA ARG A 36 -0.99 12.86 8.91
C ARG A 36 -0.13 13.94 8.26
N LEU A 37 -0.06 15.14 8.83
CA LEU A 37 0.81 16.20 8.32
C LEU A 37 2.28 15.90 8.57
N VAL A 38 2.62 15.31 9.70
CA VAL A 38 4.00 14.94 10.06
C VAL A 38 4.48 13.74 9.24
N GLU A 39 3.64 12.73 9.07
CA GLU A 39 3.88 11.54 8.23
C GLU A 39 4.08 11.91 6.76
N ARG A 40 3.31 12.89 6.26
CA ARG A 40 3.49 13.43 4.91
C ARG A 40 4.68 14.39 4.78
N GLY A 41 5.41 14.67 5.86
CA GLY A 41 6.52 15.63 5.87
C GLY A 41 6.10 17.09 5.63
N VAL A 42 4.81 17.41 5.80
CA VAL A 42 4.22 18.74 5.61
C VAL A 42 4.40 19.59 6.87
N ALA A 43 4.41 18.96 8.05
CA ALA A 43 4.57 19.63 9.33
C ALA A 43 5.55 18.92 10.27
N VAL A 44 5.95 19.61 11.33
CA VAL A 44 6.79 19.08 12.42
C VAL A 44 6.16 19.42 13.77
N TYR A 45 6.24 18.51 14.75
CA TYR A 45 5.87 18.82 16.14
C TYR A 45 6.85 19.82 16.74
N VAL A 46 6.32 20.85 17.39
CA VAL A 46 7.11 21.90 18.06
C VAL A 46 6.59 22.05 19.47
N GLY A 47 7.47 22.03 20.49
CA GLY A 47 7.07 22.20 21.90
C GLY A 47 6.99 20.93 22.72
N ILE A 48 7.01 19.75 22.10
CA ILE A 48 7.54 18.56 22.77
C ILE A 48 9.05 18.64 22.63
N GLN A 49 9.75 18.79 23.76
CA GLN A 49 11.18 18.54 23.82
C GLN A 49 11.35 17.13 23.24
N GLN A 50 11.96 17.06 22.06
CA GLN A 50 12.34 15.80 21.45
C GLN A 50 13.37 15.20 22.39
N GLU A 51 12.91 14.47 23.42
CA GLU A 51 13.71 13.37 23.91
C GLU A 51 14.02 12.53 22.67
N PRO A 52 15.30 12.24 22.41
CA PRO A 52 15.74 11.63 21.17
C PRO A 52 14.84 10.44 20.90
N PRO A 53 14.25 10.32 19.69
CA PRO A 53 13.50 9.12 19.36
C PRO A 53 14.46 7.97 19.59
N ASP A 54 14.16 7.18 20.62
CA ASP A 54 14.61 5.81 20.69
C ASP A 54 14.43 5.24 19.29
N MET A 55 15.53 4.71 18.77
CA MET A 55 15.66 4.16 17.44
C MET A 55 14.72 2.95 17.32
N THR A 56 13.43 3.18 17.13
CA THR A 56 12.43 2.19 16.75
C THR A 56 11.44 2.86 15.80
N LYS A 57 11.97 3.49 14.76
CA LYS A 57 11.26 3.58 13.50
C LYS A 57 12.13 2.94 12.45
N ASP A 58 11.89 1.64 12.27
CA ASP A 58 12.09 0.96 10.99
C ASP A 58 11.68 1.94 9.89
N GLN A 59 12.71 2.43 9.21
CA GLN A 59 12.58 3.23 8.03
C GLN A 59 12.14 2.27 6.93
N GLU A 60 10.86 2.33 6.59
CA GLU A 60 10.42 2.12 5.22
C GLU A 60 10.93 3.32 4.40
N PRO A 61 11.89 3.15 3.48
CA PRO A 61 12.22 4.18 2.51
C PRO A 61 11.22 4.05 1.35
N SER A 62 10.31 5.01 1.21
CA SER A 62 10.46 6.11 0.23
C SER A 62 10.13 5.73 -1.22
N LYS A 63 9.21 6.54 -1.80
CA LYS A 63 9.17 7.01 -3.21
C LYS A 63 8.57 6.01 -4.22
N ASP A 64 7.69 6.35 -5.16
CA ASP A 64 7.27 7.61 -5.79
C ASP A 64 5.93 7.37 -6.58
N PRO A 65 5.31 8.39 -7.19
CA PRO A 65 3.89 8.43 -7.55
C PRO A 65 3.58 8.09 -9.01
N ALA A 66 2.67 7.14 -9.22
CA ALA A 66 1.74 6.98 -10.34
C ALA A 66 0.93 5.74 -9.94
N ASP A 67 -0.38 5.79 -9.86
CA ASP A 67 -1.15 5.56 -11.07
C ASP A 67 -2.64 5.80 -10.80
N ILE A 68 -3.28 6.44 -11.77
CA ILE A 68 -4.72 6.61 -11.85
C ILE A 68 -5.19 5.71 -12.98
N ASP A 69 -5.35 4.41 -12.75
CA ASP A 69 -5.92 3.51 -13.75
C ASP A 69 -6.79 2.49 -12.97
N THR A 70 -8.10 2.68 -12.86
CA THR A 70 -9.10 2.55 -13.91
C THR A 70 -8.86 1.37 -14.87
N SER A 71 -9.15 0.16 -14.37
CA SER A 71 -9.50 -1.05 -15.13
C SER A 71 -8.38 -2.01 -15.53
N SER A 72 -8.59 -3.25 -15.08
CA SER A 72 -8.53 -4.47 -15.90
C SER A 72 -7.17 -4.94 -16.42
N GLY A 73 -6.84 -6.18 -16.05
CA GLY A 73 -5.97 -7.07 -16.81
C GLY A 73 -4.73 -7.47 -16.02
N SER A 74 -4.71 -8.66 -15.43
CA SER A 74 -4.19 -9.90 -16.05
C SER A 74 -2.69 -10.08 -15.81
N GLY A 75 -2.32 -10.98 -14.89
CA GLY A 75 -1.18 -11.87 -15.13
C GLY A 75 0.16 -11.64 -14.44
N ASP A 76 0.25 -11.02 -13.25
CA ASP A 76 1.53 -10.91 -12.52
C ASP A 76 1.55 -11.80 -11.28
N LEU A 77 1.66 -13.11 -11.52
CA LEU A 77 1.76 -14.13 -10.45
C LEU A 77 3.21 -14.56 -10.18
N ASP A 78 4.15 -14.11 -11.00
CA ASP A 78 5.56 -14.53 -11.00
C ASP A 78 6.43 -13.77 -9.97
N GLY A 79 5.84 -12.79 -9.28
CA GLY A 79 6.53 -11.91 -8.32
C GLY A 79 5.98 -11.98 -6.89
N LEU A 80 5.17 -12.99 -6.55
CA LEU A 80 4.52 -13.02 -5.24
C LEU A 80 5.53 -13.38 -4.13
N PRO A 81 5.50 -12.66 -3.00
CA PRO A 81 6.40 -12.92 -1.89
C PRO A 81 6.21 -14.33 -1.31
N GLU A 82 7.31 -15.01 -1.05
CA GLU A 82 7.31 -16.32 -0.41
C GLU A 82 6.97 -16.17 1.08
N TYR A 83 6.01 -16.94 1.59
CA TYR A 83 5.61 -16.92 3.00
C TYR A 83 6.11 -18.15 3.74
N ASN A 84 6.43 -17.97 5.03
CA ASN A 84 6.85 -19.03 5.93
C ASN A 84 6.09 -18.95 7.26
N GLY A 85 5.94 -20.08 7.98
CA GLY A 85 5.19 -20.18 9.23
C GLY A 85 5.68 -19.29 10.38
N ASP A 86 6.93 -18.83 10.29
CA ASP A 86 7.60 -17.99 11.28
C ASP A 86 7.45 -16.48 11.03
N MET A 87 6.84 -16.06 9.90
CA MET A 87 6.66 -14.65 9.57
C MET A 87 5.69 -13.92 10.52
N LYS A 88 5.76 -12.58 10.58
CA LYS A 88 4.82 -11.79 11.38
C LYS A 88 3.41 -11.90 10.80
N LEU A 89 2.41 -11.76 11.67
CA LEU A 89 0.99 -11.83 11.26
C LEU A 89 0.65 -10.72 10.25
N ASP A 90 1.32 -9.58 10.34
CA ASP A 90 1.17 -8.46 9.42
C ASP A 90 1.76 -8.77 8.04
N GLU A 91 2.97 -9.35 7.99
CA GLU A 91 3.60 -9.82 6.75
C GLU A 91 2.76 -10.90 6.08
N LEU A 92 2.23 -11.87 6.83
CA LEU A 92 1.33 -12.89 6.27
C LEU A 92 0.05 -12.30 5.68
N LYS A 93 -0.48 -11.19 6.23
CA LYS A 93 -1.65 -10.51 5.66
C LYS A 93 -1.30 -9.75 4.39
N GLU A 94 -0.12 -9.14 4.35
CA GLU A 94 0.37 -8.46 3.15
C GLU A 94 0.60 -9.47 2.03
N ILE A 95 1.23 -10.60 2.35
CA ILE A 95 1.41 -11.71 1.42
C ILE A 95 0.05 -12.25 0.99
N ALA A 96 -0.90 -12.50 1.91
CA ALA A 96 -2.27 -12.88 1.56
C ALA A 96 -2.89 -11.91 0.58
N LYS A 97 -2.82 -10.60 0.82
CA LYS A 97 -3.32 -9.59 -0.10
C LYS A 97 -2.60 -9.62 -1.46
N ALA A 98 -1.29 -9.91 -1.48
CA ALA A 98 -0.53 -10.11 -2.73
C ALA A 98 -1.00 -11.35 -3.50
N TYR A 99 -1.34 -12.44 -2.80
CA TYR A 99 -2.01 -13.62 -3.37
C TYR A 99 -3.50 -13.38 -3.68
N GLY A 100 -4.06 -12.19 -3.42
CA GLY A 100 -5.47 -11.89 -3.63
C GLY A 100 -6.40 -12.50 -2.55
N VAL A 101 -5.84 -12.88 -1.41
CA VAL A 101 -6.52 -13.47 -0.25
C VAL A 101 -6.80 -12.41 0.82
N ASP A 102 -8.08 -12.21 1.14
CA ASP A 102 -8.51 -11.30 2.21
C ASP A 102 -8.42 -11.95 3.60
N ALA A 103 -7.21 -11.93 4.16
CA ALA A 103 -6.90 -12.45 5.49
C ALA A 103 -7.30 -11.52 6.66
N SER A 104 -8.00 -10.41 6.38
CA SER A 104 -8.37 -9.40 7.39
C SER A 104 -9.24 -9.95 8.53
N ASN A 105 -10.03 -10.99 8.26
CA ASN A 105 -10.89 -11.64 9.25
C ASN A 105 -10.21 -12.80 10.01
N ALA A 106 -9.06 -13.26 9.54
CA ALA A 106 -8.34 -14.37 10.14
C ALA A 106 -7.62 -13.92 11.42
N ARG A 107 -7.84 -14.68 12.51
CA ARG A 107 -7.24 -14.42 13.84
C ARG A 107 -6.04 -15.30 14.14
N LYS A 108 -5.69 -16.24 13.26
CA LYS A 108 -4.60 -17.19 13.44
C LYS A 108 -3.68 -17.13 12.23
N LYS A 109 -2.37 -17.13 12.47
CA LYS A 109 -1.36 -17.16 11.39
C LYS A 109 -1.52 -18.38 10.48
N VAL A 110 -1.82 -19.54 11.07
CA VAL A 110 -2.04 -20.81 10.35
C VAL A 110 -3.18 -20.68 9.34
N ASP A 111 -4.29 -20.06 9.73
CA ASP A 111 -5.48 -19.86 8.90
C ASP A 111 -5.19 -18.94 7.71
N ILE A 112 -4.34 -17.92 7.91
CA ILE A 112 -3.87 -17.01 6.86
C ILE A 112 -3.01 -17.76 5.84
N ILE A 113 -2.08 -18.58 6.32
CA ILE A 113 -1.16 -19.39 5.50
C ILE A 113 -1.94 -20.41 4.67
N GLU A 114 -2.93 -21.09 5.26
CA GLU A 114 -3.78 -22.03 4.54
C GLU A 114 -4.55 -21.34 3.41
N MET A 115 -5.12 -20.15 3.65
CA MET A 115 -5.80 -19.41 2.59
C MET A 115 -4.85 -18.99 1.46
N ILE A 116 -3.61 -18.62 1.80
CA ILE A 116 -2.57 -18.33 0.79
C ILE A 116 -2.21 -19.59 0.00
N GLU A 117 -1.97 -20.72 0.66
CA GLU A 117 -1.65 -22.00 0.01
C GLU A 117 -2.76 -22.46 -0.94
N VAL A 118 -4.02 -22.32 -0.54
CA VAL A 118 -5.19 -22.66 -1.36
C VAL A 118 -5.22 -21.81 -2.64
N THR A 119 -4.95 -20.52 -2.52
CA THR A 119 -4.93 -19.62 -3.68
C THR A 119 -3.69 -19.82 -4.54
N LYS A 120 -2.51 -19.99 -3.94
CA LYS A 120 -1.27 -20.30 -4.65
C LYS A 120 -1.39 -21.61 -5.43
N GLY A 121 -1.93 -22.66 -4.82
CA GLY A 121 -2.17 -23.95 -5.49
C GLY A 121 -3.17 -23.87 -6.65
N THR A 122 -4.13 -22.94 -6.59
CA THR A 122 -5.06 -22.66 -7.70
C THR A 122 -4.36 -21.96 -8.87
N PHE A 123 -3.35 -21.13 -8.60
CA PHE A 123 -2.59 -20.42 -9.62
C PHE A 123 -1.50 -21.28 -10.30
N ASP A 124 -0.91 -22.24 -9.57
CA ASP A 124 0.09 -23.18 -10.14
C ASP A 124 -0.55 -24.17 -11.15
N ASP A 125 -1.83 -24.53 -10.94
CA ASP A 125 -2.62 -25.38 -11.86
C ASP A 125 -3.00 -24.66 -13.18
N GLN A 126 -2.83 -23.34 -13.25
CA GLN A 126 -3.06 -22.51 -14.44
C GLN A 126 -1.80 -22.34 -15.32
N ASN A 127 -0.76 -23.15 -15.13
CA ASN A 127 0.31 -23.31 -16.12
C ASN A 127 -0.05 -24.47 -17.07
N PRO A 128 -0.74 -24.23 -18.20
CA PRO A 128 -0.63 -25.13 -19.34
C PRO A 128 0.78 -24.98 -19.89
N GLY A 129 1.72 -25.66 -19.23
CA GLY A 129 3.02 -25.94 -19.82
C GLY A 129 2.77 -26.65 -21.14
N GLU A 130 3.22 -25.99 -22.21
CA GLU A 130 3.36 -26.50 -23.58
C GLU A 130 2.13 -26.39 -24.50
N GLU A 131 2.11 -25.35 -25.34
CA GLU A 131 2.04 -25.56 -26.79
C GLU A 131 2.40 -24.27 -27.54
N GLY A 132 3.63 -24.24 -28.09
CA GLY A 132 4.05 -23.65 -29.37
C GLY A 132 3.74 -22.18 -29.72
N PRO A 133 4.60 -21.53 -30.52
CA PRO A 133 4.27 -20.21 -31.07
C PRO A 133 2.97 -20.30 -31.90
N PRO A 134 2.19 -19.22 -31.98
CA PRO A 134 0.93 -19.22 -32.71
C PRO A 134 1.19 -19.62 -34.16
N VAL A 135 0.62 -20.75 -34.60
CA VAL A 135 0.40 -20.98 -36.02
C VAL A 135 -0.74 -20.06 -36.44
N LEU A 136 -0.39 -18.85 -36.86
CA LEU A 136 -1.23 -18.02 -37.69
C LEU A 136 -1.44 -18.73 -39.04
N ASP A 137 -2.31 -19.73 -39.09
CA ASP A 137 -2.82 -20.25 -40.35
C ASP A 137 -3.89 -19.30 -40.86
N ALA A 138 -3.48 -18.44 -41.78
CA ALA A 138 -4.29 -17.41 -42.41
C ALA A 138 -5.26 -17.98 -43.45
N ALA A 139 -6.04 -19.02 -43.13
CA ALA A 139 -7.01 -19.59 -44.05
C ALA A 139 -8.28 -20.08 -43.35
N SER A 140 -9.30 -19.21 -43.29
CA SER A 140 -10.66 -19.53 -43.77
C SER A 140 -11.60 -18.35 -43.50
N LEU A 141 -11.55 -17.36 -44.38
CA LEU A 141 -12.74 -16.57 -44.71
C LEU A 141 -13.21 -17.10 -46.08
N VAL A 142 -14.00 -18.19 -46.05
CA VAL A 142 -14.90 -18.51 -47.17
C VAL A 142 -16.25 -17.89 -46.81
N VAL A 143 -16.46 -16.69 -47.35
CA VAL A 143 -17.77 -16.21 -47.75
C VAL A 143 -17.90 -16.57 -49.23
N GLU A 144 -18.76 -17.54 -49.53
CA GLU A 144 -19.79 -17.46 -50.57
C GLU A 144 -20.82 -18.58 -50.36
#